data_AF-A0A1I6BTS7-F1
#
_entry.id   AF-A0A1I6BTS7-F1
#
_cell.length_a   1.000
_cell.length_b   1.000
_cell.length_c   1.000
_cell.angle_alpha   90.00
_cell.angle_beta   90.00
_cell.angle_gamma   90.00
#
_symmetry.space_group_name_H-M   'P 1'
#
loop_
_entity.id
_entity.type
_entity.pdbx_description
1 polymer ?
#
loop_
_entity_poly.entity_id
_entity_poly.type
_entity_poly.pdbx_seq_one_letter_code
_entity_poly.pdbx_strand_id
1 'polypeptide(L)' 'MMVCEWRPFSTDAETYSLQTFEETVGDEFESMMFTGDDLIPTYIWTVNFVIKVKRCSNKFTDISFEKIPRNPVCE' A
#
# COMPACT_ATOMS: atom_id res chain seq x y z
N MET A 1 -4.60 11.51 -6.03
CA MET A 1 -3.41 12.32 -5.71
C MET A 1 -2.25 11.40 -5.36
N MET A 2 -1.12 11.55 -6.05
CA MET A 2 0.14 10.88 -5.70
C MET A 2 0.92 11.76 -4.72
N VAL A 3 1.55 11.13 -3.73
CA VAL A 3 2.42 11.77 -2.74
C VAL A 3 3.70 10.95 -2.62
N CYS A 4 4.85 11.62 -2.51
CA CYS A 4 6.15 10.99 -2.30
C CYS A 4 6.53 10.91 -0.81
N GLU A 5 5.59 11.25 0.07
CA GLU A 5 5.76 11.19 1.51
C GLU A 5 4.76 10.17 2.06
N TRP A 6 5.20 9.40 3.05
CA TRP A 6 4.33 8.47 3.73
C TRP A 6 3.21 9.23 4.45
N ARG A 7 1.96 8.90 4.13
CA ARG A 7 0.83 9.31 4.97
C ARG A 7 0.31 8.10 5.73
N PRO A 8 0.34 8.12 7.07
CA PRO A 8 -0.22 7.03 7.85
C PRO A 8 -1.71 6.90 7.55
N PHE A 9 -2.15 5.66 7.40
CA PHE A 9 -3.55 5.32 7.23
C PHE A 9 -3.88 4.17 8.18
N SER A 10 -5.10 4.21 8.69
CA SER A 10 -5.59 3.21 9.63
C SER A 10 -6.78 2.49 9.03
N THR A 11 -6.84 1.20 9.29
CA THR A 11 -8.06 0.41 9.18
C THR A 11 -8.67 0.21 10.56
N ASP A 12 -9.83 -0.43 10.60
CA ASP A 12 -10.47 -0.80 11.88
C ASP A 12 -9.63 -1.84 12.66
N ALA A 13 -8.75 -2.55 11.96
CA ALA A 13 -7.88 -3.60 12.53
C ALA A 13 -6.50 -3.09 12.93
N GLU A 14 -5.87 -2.22 12.12
CA GLU A 14 -4.47 -1.85 12.32
C GLU A 14 -4.15 -0.45 11.77
N THR A 15 -3.14 0.20 12.35
CA THR A 15 -2.58 1.46 11.83
C THR A 15 -1.28 1.19 11.11
N TYR A 16 -1.23 1.49 9.82
CA TYR A 16 -0.05 1.29 8.99
C TYR A 16 0.82 2.55 9.02
N SER A 17 1.89 2.46 9.80
CA SER A 17 3.00 3.41 9.76
C SER A 17 4.01 3.01 8.67
N LEU A 18 4.91 3.93 8.31
CA LEU A 18 5.97 3.65 7.33
C LEU A 18 6.77 2.40 7.75
N GLN A 19 7.20 2.38 9.01
CA GLN A 19 7.96 1.29 9.57
C GLN A 19 7.20 -0.04 9.50
N THR A 20 5.95 -0.08 9.96
CA THR A 20 5.13 -1.29 9.92
C THR A 20 4.93 -1.79 8.48
N PHE A 21 4.75 -0.87 7.53
CA PHE A 21 4.59 -1.21 6.13
C PHE A 21 5.87 -1.80 5.53
N GLU A 22 7.02 -1.16 5.75
CA GLU A 22 8.31 -1.64 5.26
C GLU A 22 8.70 -2.99 5.87
N GLU A 23 8.38 -3.22 7.16
CA GLU A 23 8.56 -4.53 7.80
C GLU A 23 7.63 -5.60 7.22
N THR A 24 6.37 -5.24 6.92
CA THR A 24 5.37 -6.17 6.36
C THR A 24 5.68 -6.52 4.91
N VAL A 25 6.10 -5.53 4.11
CA VAL A 25 6.39 -5.70 2.69
C VAL A 25 7.82 -6.21 2.48
N GLY A 26 8.74 -5.90 3.39
CA GLY A 26 10.16 -6.20 3.27
C GLY A 26 10.83 -5.39 2.15
N ASP A 27 10.35 -4.18 1.88
CA ASP A 27 10.84 -3.31 0.81
C ASP A 27 10.73 -1.83 1.22
N GLU A 28 11.55 -0.98 0.62
CA GLU A 28 11.61 0.46 0.96
C GLU A 28 10.56 1.26 0.21
N PHE A 29 9.85 2.14 0.91
CA PHE A 29 8.81 2.99 0.33
C PHE A 29 9.39 4.11 -0.56
N GLU A 30 8.79 4.33 -1.72
CA GLU A 30 9.11 5.49 -2.58
C GLU A 30 7.96 6.49 -2.66
N SER A 31 6.73 6.01 -2.90
CA SER A 31 5.58 6.90 -3.08
C SER A 31 4.26 6.15 -2.93
N MET A 32 3.17 6.90 -2.76
CA MET A 32 1.83 6.33 -2.69
C MET A 32 0.81 7.19 -3.41
N MET A 33 -0.22 6.54 -3.92
CA MET A 33 -1.30 7.17 -4.64
C MET A 33 -2.63 6.90 -3.96
N PHE A 34 -3.32 7.98 -3.68
CA PHE A 34 -4.72 7.99 -3.28
C PHE A 34 -5.58 8.22 -4.52
N THR A 35 -6.69 7.50 -4.64
CA THR A 35 -7.63 7.70 -5.74
C THR A 35 -8.95 8.18 -5.15
N GLY A 36 -9.49 9.30 -5.64
CA GLY A 36 -10.69 9.93 -5.07
C GLY A 36 -10.44 10.59 -3.71
N ASP A 37 -11.47 10.59 -2.86
CA ASP A 37 -11.49 11.13 -1.49
C ASP A 37 -11.14 10.08 -0.42
N ASP A 38 -10.49 8.99 -0.82
CA ASP A 38 -10.14 7.91 0.07
C ASP A 38 -8.98 8.28 1.01
N LEU A 39 -9.15 7.95 2.29
CA LEU A 39 -8.11 8.07 3.32
C LEU A 39 -7.05 6.95 3.26
N ILE A 40 -7.24 5.96 2.38
CA ILE A 40 -6.34 4.81 2.22
C ILE A 40 -5.75 4.87 0.80
N PRO A 41 -4.43 4.72 0.64
CA PRO A 41 -3.82 4.69 -0.69
C PRO A 41 -4.33 3.49 -1.48
N THR A 42 -4.52 3.66 -2.78
CA THR A 42 -4.87 2.57 -3.71
C THR A 42 -3.63 1.83 -4.19
N TYR A 43 -2.53 2.56 -4.37
CA TYR A 43 -1.25 2.03 -4.81
C TYR A 43 -0.13 2.61 -3.95
N ILE A 44 0.86 1.79 -3.64
CA ILE A 44 2.08 2.18 -2.94
C ILE A 44 3.25 1.63 -3.75
N TRP A 45 4.15 2.49 -4.22
CA TRP A 45 5.38 2.10 -4.88
C TRP A 45 6.48 1.95 -3.84
N THR A 46 7.18 0.85 -3.98
CA THR A 46 8.43 0.57 -3.30
C THR A 46 9.54 0.45 -4.34
N VAL A 47 10.78 0.30 -3.90
CA VAL A 47 11.96 0.19 -4.78
C VAL A 47 11.81 -0.95 -5.78
N ASN A 48 11.32 -2.11 -5.33
CA ASN A 48 11.23 -3.32 -6.16
C ASN A 48 9.80 -3.65 -6.62
N PHE A 49 8.78 -3.22 -5.87
CA PHE A 49 7.40 -3.63 -6.08
C PHE A 49 6.43 -2.45 -6.17
N VAL A 50 5.28 -2.69 -6.78
CA VAL A 50 4.09 -1.86 -6.68
C VAL A 50 3.07 -2.64 -5.85
N ILE A 51 2.73 -2.11 -4.70
CA ILE A 51 1.76 -2.70 -3.79
C ILE A 51 0.40 -2.11 -4.10
N LYS A 52 -0.55 -2.95 -4.51
CA LYS A 52 -1.93 -2.57 -4.69
C LYS A 52 -2.71 -2.87 -3.42
N VAL A 53 -3.30 -1.83 -2.84
CA VAL A 53 -4.11 -1.95 -1.62
C VAL A 53 -5.58 -2.15 -2.04
N LYS A 54 -6.16 -3.29 -1.69
CA LYS A 54 -7.58 -3.59 -1.93
C LYS A 54 -8.31 -3.64 -0.60
N ARG A 55 -9.43 -2.93 -0.49
CA ARG A 55 -10.34 -3.06 0.65
C ARG A 55 -11.25 -4.27 0.44
N CYS A 56 -11.32 -5.15 1.43
CA CYS A 56 -12.30 -6.24 1.43
C CYS A 56 -13.61 -5.73 2.04
N SER A 57 -14.72 -5.81 1.28
CA SER A 57 -16.03 -5.30 1.70
C SER A 57 -16.82 -6.25 2.62
N ASN A 58 -16.28 -7.42 2.98
CA ASN A 58 -16.99 -8.41 3.79
C ASN A 58 -16.66 -8.24 5.28
N LYS A 59 -17.51 -7.48 5.99
CA LYS A 59 -17.72 -7.43 7.45
C LYS A 59 -16.58 -6.97 8.37
N PHE A 60 -15.33 -6.98 7.92
CA PHE A 60 -14.21 -6.34 8.59
C PHE A 60 -13.55 -5.42 7.58
N THR A 61 -13.20 -4.20 7.98
CA THR A 61 -12.52 -3.20 7.16
C THR A 61 -11.06 -3.60 6.91
N ASP A 62 -10.86 -4.85 6.50
CA ASP A 62 -9.58 -5.49 6.30
C ASP A 62 -9.04 -5.12 4.92
N ILE A 63 -7.74 -4.81 4.85
CA ILE A 63 -7.08 -4.45 3.60
C ILE A 63 -6.13 -5.56 3.19
N SER A 64 -6.08 -5.83 1.90
CA SER A 64 -5.14 -6.78 1.30
C SER A 64 -4.07 -6.03 0.52
N PHE A 65 -2.82 -6.41 0.73
CA PHE A 65 -1.65 -5.91 -0.01
C PHE A 65 -1.26 -6.91 -1.10
N GLU A 66 -1.49 -6.55 -2.35
CA GLU A 66 -1.09 -7.34 -3.52
C GLU A 66 0.22 -6.80 -4.07
N LYS A 67 1.30 -7.59 -4.01
CA LYS A 67 2.62 -7.20 -4.51
C LYS A 67 2.72 -7.46 -6.01
N ILE A 68 3.08 -6.44 -6.78
CA ILE A 68 3.27 -6.51 -8.23
C ILE A 68 4.73 -6.16 -8.53
N PRO A 69 5.53 -7.02 -9.15
CA PRO A 69 6.92 -6.69 -9.49
C PRO A 69 6.98 -5.53 -10.48
N ARG A 70 7.85 -4.54 -10.23
CA ARG A 70 8.00 -3.38 -11.15
C ARG A 70 8.57 -3.77 -12.50
N ASN A 71 9.43 -4.77 -12.52
CA ASN A 71 10.00 -5.33 -13.73
C ASN A 71 9.69 -6.83 -13.78
N PRO A 72 8.54 -7.24 -14.34
CA PRO A 72 8.28 -8.64 -14.57
C PRO A 72 9.29 -9.14 -15.59
N VAL A 73 10.28 -9.91 -15.14
CA VAL A 73 11.01 -10.81 -16.03
C VAL A 73 10.02 -11.87 -16.48
N CYS A 74 9.48 -11.70 -17.69
CA CYS A 74 8.82 -12.78 -18.40
C CYS A 74 9.93 -13.73 -18.88
N GLU A 75 10.12 -14.84 -18.17
CA GLU A 75 10.82 -16.01 -18.73
C GLU A 75 9.89 -16.81 -19.64
#